data_AF-A0A2K8XFC1-F1
#
_entry.id   AF-A0A2K8XFC1-F1
#
_cell.length_a   1.000
_cell.length_b   1.000
_cell.length_c   1.000
_cell.angle_alpha   90.00
_cell.angle_beta   90.00
_cell.angle_gamma   90.00
#
_symmetry.space_group_name_H-M   'P 1'
#
loop_
_entity.id
_entity.type
_entity.pdbx_description
1 polymer ?
#
loop_
_entity_poly.entity_id
_entity_poly.type
_entity_poly.pdbx_seq_one_letter_code
_entity_poly.pdbx_strand_id
1 'polypeptide(L)'
;MFKTVFKISKMDCPSEENLIRMKLSDIDGIKQLGFDLENRILTVFHINEVIPIENAIKELNLKESKVSSEQTEIIMEESSTNQSKLLWTVLIINFLFFIIEMSTGIISKSMGLVADSLDMLADSFVYGLSLLAVGGTVLKKKRIAKYAGYLQITLAVIGIIEVVRRFLGFDALPVFSTMIVVSIFALIANGICLFLLQKSKSTEAHMRASMIFTSNDIIINVGVIIAGLLVNWLHSGIPDLIIGIIVFTIVIQGALRILKLSN
;
A
#
# COMPACT_ATOMS: atom_id res chain seq x y z
N MET A 1 22.15 -22.95 15.70
CA MET A 1 21.08 -21.96 15.97
C MET A 1 19.86 -22.72 16.47
N PHE A 2 19.04 -22.10 17.30
CA PHE A 2 17.82 -22.70 17.82
C PHE A 2 16.61 -22.02 17.21
N LYS A 3 15.59 -22.82 16.87
CA LYS A 3 14.26 -22.36 16.50
C LYS A 3 13.32 -22.67 17.66
N THR A 4 12.81 -21.63 18.29
CA THR A 4 11.81 -21.76 19.35
C THR A 4 10.47 -21.24 18.86
N VAL A 5 9.43 -22.04 19.05
CA VAL A 5 8.05 -21.72 18.65
C VAL A 5 7.21 -21.47 19.91
N PHE A 6 6.63 -20.28 19.97
CA PHE A 6 5.70 -19.86 21.01
C PHE A 6 4.30 -19.72 20.42
N LYS A 7 3.30 -20.20 21.16
CA LYS A 7 1.90 -19.88 20.89
C LYS A 7 1.49 -18.75 21.82
N ILE A 8 1.09 -17.60 21.26
CA ILE A 8 0.77 -16.39 22.04
C ILE A 8 -0.72 -16.10 21.90
N SER A 9 -1.50 -16.50 22.89
CA SER A 9 -2.97 -16.55 22.78
C SER A 9 -3.62 -15.18 22.50
N LYS A 10 -2.97 -14.07 22.86
CA LYS A 10 -3.46 -12.70 22.64
C LYS A 10 -2.77 -11.95 21.47
N MET A 11 -2.06 -12.65 20.58
CA MET A 11 -1.40 -12.02 19.42
C MET A 11 -2.32 -11.99 18.20
N ASP A 12 -3.46 -11.32 18.32
CA ASP A 12 -4.52 -11.27 17.30
C ASP A 12 -4.58 -9.96 16.51
N CYS A 13 -3.75 -8.96 16.85
CA CYS A 13 -3.66 -7.74 16.06
C CYS A 13 -2.21 -7.24 15.85
N PRO A 14 -1.97 -6.39 14.82
CA PRO A 14 -0.64 -5.86 14.52
C PRO A 14 -0.01 -5.04 15.66
N SER A 15 -0.82 -4.53 16.60
CA SER A 15 -0.32 -3.80 17.77
C SER A 15 0.43 -4.71 18.74
N GLU A 16 -0.07 -5.93 18.99
CA GLU A 16 0.59 -6.91 19.86
C GLU A 16 1.82 -7.50 19.19
N GLU A 17 1.80 -7.70 17.87
CA GLU A 17 3.00 -8.06 17.10
C GLU A 17 4.12 -7.04 17.32
N ASN A 18 3.81 -5.75 17.20
CA ASN A 18 4.78 -4.68 17.38
C ASN A 18 5.30 -4.61 18.82
N LEU A 19 4.44 -4.83 19.81
CA LEU A 19 4.81 -4.88 21.22
C LEU A 19 5.83 -5.99 21.49
N ILE A 20 5.60 -7.18 20.93
CA ILE A 20 6.53 -8.32 21.02
C ILE A 20 7.84 -8.01 20.31
N ARG A 21 7.78 -7.44 19.10
CA ARG A 21 8.96 -7.05 18.32
C ARG A 21 9.84 -6.05 19.06
N MET A 22 9.23 -5.04 19.68
CA MET A 22 9.95 -4.05 20.51
C MET A 22 10.54 -4.68 21.77
N LYS A 23 9.83 -5.59 22.43
CA LYS A 23 10.35 -6.22 23.65
C LYS A 23 11.53 -7.15 23.38
N LEU A 24 11.52 -7.81 22.22
CA LEU A 24 12.57 -8.74 21.81
C LEU A 24 13.73 -8.05 21.09
N SER A 25 13.62 -6.77 20.68
CA SER A 25 14.73 -6.06 20.03
C SER A 25 15.91 -5.80 20.97
N ASP A 26 15.68 -5.80 22.28
CA ASP A 26 16.69 -5.54 23.30
C ASP A 26 17.49 -6.79 23.71
N ILE A 27 17.19 -7.96 23.10
CA ILE A 27 17.83 -9.24 23.43
C ILE A 27 18.91 -9.60 22.42
N ASP A 28 20.14 -9.68 22.89
CA ASP A 28 21.28 -10.11 22.08
C ASP A 28 21.19 -11.58 21.68
N GLY A 29 21.53 -11.86 20.42
CA GLY A 29 21.59 -13.22 19.88
C GLY A 29 20.31 -13.71 19.20
N ILE A 30 19.26 -12.88 19.12
CA ILE A 30 18.12 -13.11 18.21
C ILE A 30 18.56 -12.75 16.79
N LYS A 31 18.37 -13.68 15.86
CA LYS A 31 18.66 -13.48 14.43
C LYS A 31 17.43 -13.10 13.64
N GLN A 32 16.27 -13.63 13.99
CA GLN A 32 15.04 -13.39 13.24
C GLN A 32 13.79 -13.70 14.09
N LEU A 33 12.71 -12.97 13.80
CA LEU A 33 11.37 -13.19 14.35
C LEU A 33 10.38 -13.41 13.20
N GLY A 34 9.57 -14.47 13.28
CA GLY A 34 8.46 -14.75 12.37
C GLY A 34 7.13 -14.73 13.12
N PHE A 35 6.14 -14.03 12.58
CA PHE A 35 4.82 -13.86 13.20
C PHE A 35 3.73 -14.42 12.31
N ASP A 36 2.88 -15.27 12.88
CA ASP A 36 1.67 -15.78 12.25
C ASP A 36 0.48 -15.40 13.15
N LEU A 37 -0.19 -14.30 12.80
CA LEU A 37 -1.34 -13.76 13.54
C LEU A 37 -2.57 -14.67 13.47
N GLU A 38 -2.71 -15.44 12.39
CA GLU A 38 -3.87 -16.29 12.14
C GLU A 38 -3.83 -17.52 13.05
N ASN A 39 -2.65 -18.14 13.19
CA ASN A 39 -2.42 -19.28 14.08
C ASN A 39 -1.93 -18.88 15.48
N ARG A 40 -1.66 -17.59 15.70
CA ARG A 40 -1.13 -17.00 16.94
C ARG A 40 0.23 -17.59 17.33
N ILE A 41 1.12 -17.72 16.35
CA ILE A 41 2.43 -18.35 16.49
C ILE A 41 3.54 -17.31 16.32
N LEU A 42 4.44 -17.25 17.29
CA LEU A 42 5.72 -16.56 17.20
C LEU A 42 6.83 -17.59 17.02
N THR A 43 7.63 -17.43 15.97
CA THR A 43 8.86 -18.20 15.75
C THR A 43 10.07 -17.32 16.01
N VAL A 44 10.95 -17.73 16.92
CA VAL A 44 12.18 -17.01 17.27
C VAL A 44 13.39 -17.85 16.89
N PHE A 45 14.28 -17.26 16.10
CA PHE A 45 15.58 -17.85 15.78
C PHE A 45 16.66 -17.17 16.59
N HIS A 46 17.38 -17.94 17.40
CA HIS A 46 18.37 -17.40 18.34
C HIS A 46 19.60 -18.30 18.47
N ILE A 47 20.73 -17.69 18.81
CA ILE A 47 22.00 -18.39 19.04
C ILE A 47 22.18 -18.71 20.52
N ASN A 48 21.71 -17.81 21.39
CA ASN A 48 21.88 -17.87 22.84
C ASN A 48 20.77 -18.70 23.51
N GLU A 49 20.77 -18.78 24.83
CA GLU A 49 19.73 -19.48 25.58
C GLU A 49 18.34 -18.86 25.38
N VAL A 50 17.29 -19.69 25.48
CA VAL A 50 15.89 -19.29 25.29
C VAL A 50 15.28 -18.55 26.50
N ILE A 51 15.93 -18.63 27.66
CA ILE A 51 15.41 -18.13 28.95
C ILE A 51 15.14 -16.61 28.93
N PRO A 52 16.04 -15.75 28.40
CA PRO A 52 15.76 -14.31 28.30
C PRO A 52 14.56 -13.99 27.41
N ILE A 53 14.38 -14.76 26.32
CA ILE A 53 13.27 -14.60 25.37
C ILE A 53 11.95 -15.00 26.03
N GLU A 54 11.94 -16.12 26.76
CA GLU A 54 10.78 -16.58 27.54
C GLU A 54 10.36 -15.56 28.59
N ASN A 55 11.31 -15.01 29.35
CA ASN A 55 11.02 -14.01 30.38
C ASN A 55 10.49 -12.71 29.76
N ALA A 56 11.07 -12.26 28.66
CA ALA A 56 10.62 -11.07 27.95
C ALA A 56 9.18 -11.21 27.43
N ILE A 57 8.80 -12.38 26.91
CA ILE A 57 7.41 -12.64 26.46
C ILE A 57 6.47 -12.75 27.66
N LYS A 58 6.87 -13.40 28.75
CA LYS A 58 6.10 -13.50 30.01
C LYS A 58 5.71 -12.14 30.56
N GLU A 59 6.64 -11.19 30.55
CA GLU A 59 6.39 -9.82 31.02
C GLU A 59 5.27 -9.11 30.25
N LEU A 60 5.02 -9.50 29.00
CA LEU A 60 3.94 -8.93 28.18
C LEU A 60 2.54 -9.43 28.59
N ASN A 61 2.43 -10.45 29.45
CA ASN A 61 1.17 -11.03 29.92
C ASN A 61 0.20 -11.45 28.78
N LEU A 62 0.76 -11.95 27.67
CA LEU A 62 0.02 -12.33 26.46
C LEU A 62 -0.46 -13.79 26.44
N LYS A 63 -0.30 -14.53 27.55
CA LYS A 63 -0.67 -15.95 27.71
C LYS A 63 0.04 -16.83 26.68
N GLU A 64 1.36 -16.87 26.79
CA GLU A 64 2.25 -17.69 25.99
C GLU A 64 2.32 -19.14 26.47
N SER A 65 2.38 -20.08 25.53
CA SER A 65 2.82 -21.44 25.78
C SER A 65 3.95 -21.79 24.82
N LYS A 66 5.06 -22.30 25.37
CA LYS A 66 6.14 -22.86 24.56
C LYS A 66 5.65 -24.15 23.91
N VAL A 67 5.73 -24.22 22.58
CA VAL A 67 5.29 -25.40 21.83
C VAL A 67 6.48 -26.33 21.57
N SER A 68 7.60 -25.80 21.08
CA SER A 68 8.82 -26.56 20.83
C SER A 68 10.06 -25.67 20.78
N SER A 69 11.23 -26.27 21.04
CA SER A 69 12.54 -25.67 20.88
C SER A 69 13.47 -26.72 20.30
N GLU A 70 13.87 -26.54 19.04
CA GLU A 70 14.67 -27.52 18.30
C GLU A 70 15.92 -26.85 17.73
N GLN A 71 17.02 -27.61 17.69
CA GLN A 71 18.22 -27.19 16.98
C GLN A 71 17.94 -27.27 15.48
N THR A 72 18.13 -26.16 14.77
CA THR A 72 17.89 -26.12 13.32
C THR A 72 19.10 -25.53 12.60
N GLU A 73 19.43 -26.15 11.46
CA GLU A 73 20.37 -25.61 10.46
C GLU A 73 19.65 -24.75 9.42
N ILE A 74 18.31 -24.79 9.39
CA ILE A 74 17.48 -24.08 8.42
C ILE A 74 17.29 -22.64 8.91
N ILE A 75 17.99 -21.71 8.28
CA ILE A 75 17.63 -20.30 8.29
C ILE A 75 16.26 -20.21 7.59
N MET A 76 15.22 -19.72 8.28
CA MET A 76 14.01 -19.31 7.57
C MET A 76 14.44 -18.32 6.51
N GLU A 77 14.16 -18.60 5.24
CA GLU A 77 14.42 -17.66 4.16
C GLU A 77 13.95 -16.27 4.58
N GLU A 78 14.85 -15.31 4.39
CA GLU A 78 14.73 -13.91 4.76
C GLU A 78 13.54 -13.29 4.03
N SER A 79 12.32 -13.50 4.52
CA SER A 79 11.08 -13.03 3.88
C SER A 79 11.03 -11.49 3.80
N SER A 80 11.70 -10.80 4.72
CA SER A 80 11.68 -9.34 4.83
C SER A 80 12.40 -8.61 3.68
N THR A 81 13.48 -9.17 3.11
CA THR A 81 14.24 -8.53 2.03
C THR A 81 13.55 -8.66 0.69
N ASN A 82 12.90 -9.79 0.41
CA ASN A 82 12.10 -9.98 -0.80
C ASN A 82 10.77 -9.20 -0.78
N GLN A 83 10.10 -9.10 0.38
CA GLN A 83 8.90 -8.26 0.53
C GLN A 83 9.22 -6.78 0.33
N SER A 84 10.30 -6.28 0.94
CA SER A 84 10.72 -4.88 0.80
C SER A 84 11.09 -4.54 -0.65
N LYS A 85 11.77 -5.44 -1.36
CA LYS A 85 12.07 -5.28 -2.81
C LYS A 85 10.80 -5.26 -3.66
N LEU A 86 9.82 -6.11 -3.33
CA LEU A 86 8.55 -6.17 -4.05
C LEU A 86 7.75 -4.88 -3.83
N LEU A 87 7.60 -4.42 -2.58
CA LEU A 87 6.95 -3.15 -2.27
C LEU A 87 7.65 -1.96 -2.90
N TRP A 88 9.00 -1.94 -2.95
CA TRP A 88 9.75 -0.93 -3.70
C TRP A 88 9.46 -0.98 -5.20
N THR A 89 9.34 -2.17 -5.77
CA THR A 89 8.97 -2.35 -7.19
C THR A 89 7.59 -1.75 -7.46
N VAL A 90 6.59 -2.10 -6.65
CA VAL A 90 5.21 -1.59 -6.80
C VAL A 90 5.17 -0.07 -6.59
N LEU A 91 5.89 0.45 -5.60
CA LEU A 91 6.00 1.90 -5.37
C LEU A 91 6.57 2.63 -6.59
N ILE A 92 7.69 2.16 -7.12
CA ILE A 92 8.35 2.79 -8.27
C ILE A 92 7.43 2.77 -9.49
N ILE A 93 6.74 1.65 -9.73
CA ILE A 93 5.81 1.51 -10.84
C ILE A 93 4.65 2.52 -10.68
N ASN A 94 3.97 2.54 -9.53
CA ASN A 94 2.84 3.46 -9.31
C ASN A 94 3.30 4.93 -9.39
N PHE A 95 4.47 5.26 -8.86
CA PHE A 95 5.00 6.63 -8.94
C PHE A 95 5.38 7.04 -10.37
N LEU A 96 5.91 6.11 -11.17
CA LEU A 96 6.21 6.37 -12.59
C LEU A 96 4.92 6.62 -13.37
N PHE A 97 3.90 5.79 -13.17
CA PHE A 97 2.61 5.96 -13.85
C PHE A 97 1.88 7.22 -13.40
N PHE A 98 1.97 7.62 -12.12
CA PHE A 98 1.51 8.94 -11.67
C PHE A 98 2.08 10.06 -12.56
N ILE A 99 3.39 10.08 -12.82
CA ILE A 99 4.01 11.13 -13.66
C ILE A 99 3.49 11.06 -15.09
N ILE A 100 3.42 9.86 -15.66
CA ILE A 100 2.97 9.63 -17.04
C ILE A 100 1.50 10.06 -17.20
N GLU A 101 0.61 9.59 -16.35
CA GLU A 101 -0.82 9.86 -16.39
C GLU A 101 -1.15 11.31 -16.04
N MET A 102 -0.46 11.92 -15.08
CA MET A 102 -0.64 13.34 -14.78
C MET A 102 -0.26 14.19 -15.99
N SER A 103 0.91 13.92 -16.59
CA SER A 103 1.39 14.68 -17.75
C SER A 103 0.48 14.48 -18.96
N THR A 104 0.16 13.23 -19.29
CA THR A 104 -0.68 12.89 -20.44
C THR A 104 -2.14 13.28 -20.21
N GLY A 105 -2.66 13.22 -18.99
CA GLY A 105 -4.00 13.67 -18.61
C GLY A 105 -4.17 15.18 -18.80
N ILE A 106 -3.18 15.98 -18.39
CA ILE A 106 -3.20 17.43 -18.65
C ILE A 106 -3.13 17.73 -20.14
N ILE A 107 -2.21 17.08 -20.89
CA ILE A 107 -2.03 17.29 -22.33
C ILE A 107 -3.28 16.87 -23.12
N SER A 108 -3.86 15.72 -22.78
CA SER A 108 -5.06 15.17 -23.42
C SER A 108 -6.36 15.80 -22.92
N LYS A 109 -6.28 16.65 -21.89
CA LYS A 109 -7.42 17.24 -21.17
C LYS A 109 -8.36 16.20 -20.55
N SER A 110 -7.88 15.00 -20.23
CA SER A 110 -8.68 13.97 -19.54
C SER A 110 -8.62 14.15 -18.03
N MET A 111 -9.78 14.37 -17.41
CA MET A 111 -9.92 14.40 -15.95
C MET A 111 -9.91 13.00 -15.35
N GLY A 112 -10.31 11.97 -16.10
CA GLY A 112 -10.16 10.58 -15.70
C GLY A 112 -8.70 10.20 -15.48
N LEU A 113 -7.82 10.49 -16.44
CA LEU A 113 -6.36 10.25 -16.31
C LEU A 113 -5.73 11.08 -15.18
N VAL A 114 -6.13 12.35 -15.04
CA VAL A 114 -5.62 13.18 -13.93
C VAL A 114 -6.04 12.60 -12.59
N ALA A 115 -7.29 12.16 -12.45
CA ALA A 115 -7.79 11.56 -11.22
C ALA A 115 -7.08 10.24 -10.90
N ASP A 116 -6.91 9.35 -11.89
CA ASP A 116 -6.18 8.08 -11.76
C ASP A 116 -4.74 8.32 -11.27
N SER A 117 -4.05 9.28 -11.88
CA SER A 117 -2.69 9.65 -11.48
C SER A 117 -2.60 10.07 -10.00
N LEU A 118 -3.60 10.82 -9.49
CA LEU A 118 -3.62 11.23 -8.10
C LEU A 118 -3.91 10.07 -7.14
N ASP A 119 -4.65 9.05 -7.58
CA ASP A 119 -4.86 7.81 -6.82
C ASP A 119 -3.56 7.01 -6.73
N MET A 120 -2.84 6.85 -7.85
CA MET A 120 -1.51 6.24 -7.88
C MET A 120 -0.49 6.96 -6.99
N LEU A 121 -0.60 8.29 -6.87
CA LEU A 121 0.19 9.07 -5.93
C LEU A 121 -0.19 8.76 -4.47
N ALA A 122 -1.48 8.51 -4.20
CA ALA A 122 -1.97 8.14 -2.85
C ALA A 122 -1.35 6.82 -2.43
N ASP A 123 -1.42 5.84 -3.31
CA ASP A 123 -0.88 4.51 -3.09
C ASP A 123 0.63 4.55 -2.93
N SER A 124 1.32 5.34 -3.73
CA SER A 124 2.76 5.58 -3.59
C SER A 124 3.13 6.16 -2.22
N PHE A 125 2.31 7.07 -1.66
CA PHE A 125 2.51 7.55 -0.29
C PHE A 125 2.22 6.47 0.76
N VAL A 126 1.18 5.65 0.59
CA VAL A 126 0.87 4.54 1.48
C VAL A 126 2.00 3.50 1.49
N TYR A 127 2.52 3.12 0.32
CA TYR A 127 3.67 2.22 0.19
C TYR A 127 4.94 2.84 0.75
N GLY A 128 5.20 4.11 0.45
CA GLY A 128 6.34 4.84 0.99
C GLY A 128 6.32 4.89 2.51
N LEU A 129 5.18 5.20 3.12
CA LEU A 129 5.02 5.20 4.57
C LEU A 129 5.20 3.80 5.17
N SER A 130 4.74 2.76 4.47
CA SER A 130 4.91 1.35 4.88
C SER A 130 6.37 0.90 4.81
N LEU A 131 7.13 1.30 3.79
CA LEU A 131 8.56 1.02 3.65
C LEU A 131 9.41 1.82 4.65
N LEU A 132 9.07 3.10 4.87
CA LEU A 132 9.72 3.96 5.86
C LEU A 132 9.43 3.55 7.31
N ALA A 133 8.52 2.59 7.52
CA ALA A 133 8.26 1.99 8.82
C ALA A 133 9.54 1.40 9.46
N VAL A 134 10.54 1.02 8.65
CA VAL A 134 11.72 0.25 9.08
C VAL A 134 12.85 1.07 9.74
N GLY A 135 12.83 2.43 9.74
CA GLY A 135 13.98 3.18 10.31
C GLY A 135 13.77 4.61 10.82
N GLY A 136 12.56 5.19 10.72
CA GLY A 136 12.29 6.57 11.15
C GLY A 136 11.67 6.71 12.55
N THR A 137 11.90 7.85 13.22
CA THR A 137 11.19 8.20 14.46
C THR A 137 9.69 8.41 14.20
N VAL A 138 8.84 7.98 15.13
CA VAL A 138 7.36 8.03 15.02
C VAL A 138 6.85 9.45 14.68
N LEU A 139 7.49 10.49 15.23
CA LEU A 139 7.14 11.89 14.99
C LEU A 139 7.42 12.35 13.55
N LYS A 140 8.54 11.95 12.95
CA LYS A 140 8.85 12.29 11.55
C LYS A 140 7.87 11.60 10.60
N LYS A 141 7.48 10.36 10.91
CA LYS A 141 6.48 9.57 10.16
C LYS A 141 5.11 10.26 10.14
N LYS A 142 4.61 10.66 11.32
CA LYS A 142 3.34 11.41 11.44
C LYS A 142 3.35 12.70 10.63
N ARG A 143 4.46 13.45 10.67
CA ARG A 143 4.58 14.71 9.93
C ARG A 143 4.54 14.50 8.41
N ILE A 144 5.26 13.50 7.89
CA ILE A 144 5.27 13.17 6.45
C ILE A 144 3.88 12.74 5.99
N ALA A 145 3.23 11.83 6.73
CA ALA A 145 1.86 11.38 6.43
C ALA A 145 0.87 12.55 6.42
N LYS A 146 1.01 13.49 7.37
CA LYS A 146 0.16 14.68 7.45
C LYS A 146 0.31 15.59 6.22
N TYR A 147 1.55 15.86 5.80
CA TYR A 147 1.79 16.65 4.59
C TYR A 147 1.29 15.96 3.32
N ALA A 148 1.53 14.65 3.19
CA ALA A 148 1.04 13.86 2.07
C ALA A 148 -0.50 13.91 1.98
N GLY A 149 -1.21 13.67 3.09
CA GLY A 149 -2.66 13.73 3.13
C GLY A 149 -3.24 15.11 2.77
N TYR A 150 -2.67 16.20 3.29
CA TYR A 150 -3.13 17.54 2.92
C TYR A 150 -2.84 17.90 1.47
N LEU A 151 -1.66 17.53 0.95
CA LEU A 151 -1.32 17.72 -0.45
C LEU A 151 -2.36 17.03 -1.34
N GLN A 152 -2.68 15.77 -1.05
CA GLN A 152 -3.65 15.01 -1.83
C GLN A 152 -5.06 15.57 -1.78
N ILE A 153 -5.56 15.94 -0.60
CA ILE A 153 -6.88 16.60 -0.49
C ILE A 153 -6.89 17.88 -1.33
N THR A 154 -5.84 18.69 -1.25
CA THR A 154 -5.74 19.93 -2.02
C THR A 154 -5.79 19.66 -3.52
N LEU A 155 -4.99 18.71 -4.01
CA LEU A 155 -4.96 18.34 -5.44
C LEU A 155 -6.29 17.75 -5.91
N ALA A 156 -6.92 16.88 -5.12
CA ALA A 156 -8.23 16.30 -5.47
C ALA A 156 -9.34 17.36 -5.48
N VAL A 157 -9.34 18.31 -4.54
CA VAL A 157 -10.29 19.44 -4.55
C VAL A 157 -10.09 20.33 -5.78
N ILE A 158 -8.84 20.64 -6.14
CA ILE A 158 -8.54 21.37 -7.39
C ILE A 158 -9.08 20.59 -8.60
N GLY A 159 -8.86 19.28 -8.65
CA GLY A 159 -9.37 18.40 -9.69
C GLY A 159 -10.90 18.42 -9.79
N ILE A 160 -11.61 18.33 -8.66
CA ILE A 160 -13.08 18.41 -8.62
C ILE A 160 -13.58 19.77 -9.10
N ILE A 161 -12.94 20.87 -8.67
CA ILE A 161 -13.30 22.22 -9.13
C ILE A 161 -13.15 22.32 -10.65
N GLU A 162 -12.06 21.79 -11.20
CA GLU A 162 -11.80 21.75 -12.64
C GLU A 162 -12.85 20.89 -13.38
N VAL A 163 -13.24 19.74 -12.83
CA VAL A 163 -14.32 18.92 -13.38
C VAL A 163 -15.64 19.68 -13.40
N VAL A 164 -16.03 20.32 -12.29
CA VAL A 164 -17.28 21.11 -12.21
C VAL A 164 -17.24 22.25 -13.23
N ARG A 165 -16.10 22.95 -13.37
CA ARG A 165 -15.94 24.01 -14.37
C ARG A 165 -16.16 23.49 -15.78
N ARG A 166 -15.58 22.33 -16.12
CA ARG A 166 -15.71 21.66 -17.43
C ARG A 166 -17.08 21.04 -17.66
N PHE A 167 -17.81 20.72 -16.59
CA PHE A 167 -19.17 20.20 -16.69
C PHE A 167 -20.17 21.32 -17.00
N LEU A 168 -19.91 22.52 -16.48
CA LEU A 168 -20.75 23.71 -16.69
C LEU A 168 -20.38 24.51 -17.95
N GLY A 169 -19.15 24.39 -18.45
CA GLY A 169 -18.69 24.99 -19.70
C GLY A 169 -18.60 23.97 -20.85
N PHE A 170 -18.77 24.41 -22.10
CA PHE A 170 -18.45 23.58 -23.26
C PHE A 170 -16.93 23.60 -23.51
N ASP A 171 -16.19 22.81 -22.75
CA ASP A 171 -14.75 22.67 -22.90
C ASP A 171 -14.37 21.65 -23.99
N ALA A 172 -13.10 21.70 -24.43
CA ALA A 172 -12.60 20.82 -25.49
C ALA A 172 -12.67 19.33 -25.10
N LEU A 173 -13.04 18.49 -26.08
CA LEU A 173 -13.12 17.04 -25.89
C LEU A 173 -11.76 16.44 -25.49
N PRO A 174 -11.73 15.52 -24.52
CA PRO A 174 -10.51 14.84 -24.16
C PRO A 174 -10.04 13.92 -25.29
N VAL A 175 -8.73 13.77 -25.43
CA VAL A 175 -8.13 12.92 -26.47
C VAL A 175 -8.28 11.45 -26.07
N PHE A 176 -9.34 10.80 -26.57
CA PHE A 176 -9.70 9.42 -26.22
C PHE A 176 -8.57 8.41 -26.50
N SER A 177 -7.78 8.62 -27.55
CA SER A 177 -6.68 7.70 -27.91
C SER A 177 -5.61 7.69 -26.83
N THR A 178 -5.26 8.86 -26.28
CA THR A 178 -4.34 8.96 -25.14
C THR A 178 -4.90 8.29 -23.90
N MET A 179 -6.18 8.52 -23.58
CA MET A 179 -6.87 7.87 -22.46
C MET A 179 -6.73 6.35 -22.53
N ILE A 180 -7.11 5.76 -23.66
CA ILE A 180 -7.11 4.31 -23.83
C ILE A 180 -5.68 3.76 -23.80
N VAL A 181 -4.76 4.34 -24.56
CA VAL A 181 -3.39 3.83 -24.66
C VAL A 181 -2.68 3.87 -23.31
N VAL A 182 -2.74 5.00 -22.60
CA VAL A 182 -2.08 5.15 -21.30
C VAL A 182 -2.69 4.21 -20.26
N SER A 183 -4.02 4.16 -20.19
CA SER A 183 -4.73 3.28 -19.24
C SER A 183 -4.48 1.80 -19.52
N ILE A 184 -4.26 1.39 -20.78
CA ILE A 184 -3.87 0.01 -21.10
C ILE A 184 -2.46 -0.30 -20.54
N PHE A 185 -1.51 0.62 -20.69
CA PHE A 185 -0.17 0.42 -20.13
C PHE A 185 -0.21 0.35 -18.60
N ALA A 186 -0.98 1.23 -17.96
CA ALA A 186 -1.18 1.22 -16.51
C ALA A 186 -1.90 -0.05 -16.04
N LEU A 187 -2.95 -0.50 -16.75
CA LEU A 187 -3.63 -1.76 -16.49
C LEU A 187 -2.68 -2.96 -16.55
N ILE A 188 -1.80 -3.03 -17.55
CA ILE A 188 -0.80 -4.10 -17.67
C ILE A 188 0.19 -4.03 -16.50
N ALA A 189 0.69 -2.85 -16.18
CA ALA A 189 1.62 -2.66 -15.07
C ALA A 189 1.02 -3.05 -13.72
N ASN A 190 -0.20 -2.58 -13.43
CA ASN A 190 -0.94 -2.93 -12.20
C ASN A 190 -1.32 -4.40 -12.17
N GLY A 191 -1.64 -5.01 -13.32
CA GLY A 191 -1.83 -6.45 -13.44
C GLY A 191 -0.57 -7.25 -13.09
N ILE A 192 0.60 -6.79 -13.54
CA ILE A 192 1.89 -7.40 -13.18
C ILE A 192 2.16 -7.22 -11.68
N CYS A 193 1.94 -6.01 -11.12
CA CYS A 193 2.07 -5.75 -9.68
C CYS A 193 1.17 -6.68 -8.86
N LEU A 194 -0.11 -6.81 -9.22
CA LEU A 194 -1.06 -7.67 -8.54
C LEU A 194 -0.63 -9.15 -8.62
N PHE A 195 -0.20 -9.60 -9.79
CA PHE A 195 0.31 -10.96 -9.97
C PHE A 195 1.53 -11.24 -9.08
N LEU A 196 2.49 -10.31 -9.01
CA LEU A 196 3.67 -10.43 -8.15
C LEU A 196 3.28 -10.46 -6.66
N LEU A 197 2.35 -9.60 -6.25
CA LEU A 197 1.84 -9.57 -4.87
C LEU A 197 1.14 -10.88 -4.51
N GLN A 198 0.28 -11.41 -5.38
CA GLN A 198 -0.41 -12.69 -5.17
C GLN A 198 0.56 -13.87 -5.09
N LYS A 199 1.60 -13.88 -5.93
CA LYS A 199 2.63 -14.91 -5.93
C LYS A 199 3.41 -14.96 -4.60
N SER A 200 3.55 -13.82 -3.92
CA SER A 200 4.26 -13.74 -2.64
C SER A 200 3.55 -14.50 -1.49
N LYS A 201 2.25 -14.82 -1.62
CA LYS A 201 1.42 -15.52 -0.62
C LYS A 201 1.50 -14.95 0.81
N SER A 202 1.92 -13.69 0.97
CA SER A 202 2.08 -13.08 2.28
C SER A 202 0.72 -12.79 2.91
N THR A 203 0.55 -13.17 4.18
CA THR A 203 -0.66 -12.92 4.98
C THR A 203 -0.60 -11.59 5.72
N GLU A 204 0.50 -10.86 5.61
CA GLU A 204 0.74 -9.62 6.34
C GLU A 204 -0.26 -8.54 5.93
N ALA A 205 -0.75 -7.77 6.92
CA ALA A 205 -1.82 -6.81 6.73
C ALA A 205 -1.48 -5.74 5.69
N HIS A 206 -0.22 -5.30 5.63
CA HIS A 206 0.22 -4.32 4.64
C HIS A 206 0.26 -4.91 3.22
N MET A 207 0.59 -6.19 3.06
CA MET A 207 0.55 -6.88 1.76
C MET A 207 -0.89 -7.09 1.28
N ARG A 208 -1.82 -7.43 2.19
CA ARG A 208 -3.26 -7.48 1.87
C ARG A 208 -3.79 -6.11 1.48
N ALA A 209 -3.37 -5.05 2.17
CA ALA A 209 -3.71 -3.68 1.79
C ALA A 209 -3.18 -3.34 0.39
N SER A 210 -1.92 -3.66 0.08
CA SER A 210 -1.35 -3.45 -1.27
C SER A 210 -2.15 -4.15 -2.37
N MET A 211 -2.59 -5.39 -2.14
CA MET A 211 -3.42 -6.10 -3.12
C MET A 211 -4.77 -5.42 -3.36
N ILE A 212 -5.39 -4.86 -2.32
CA ILE A 212 -6.65 -4.12 -2.45
C ILE A 212 -6.44 -2.84 -3.26
N PHE A 213 -5.39 -2.07 -2.95
CA PHE A 213 -5.03 -0.85 -3.66
C PHE A 213 -4.77 -1.11 -5.15
N THR A 214 -3.87 -2.05 -5.46
CA THR A 214 -3.59 -2.42 -6.86
C THR A 214 -4.81 -3.00 -7.59
N SER A 215 -5.74 -3.64 -6.88
CA SER A 215 -7.00 -4.10 -7.50
C SER A 215 -7.94 -2.94 -7.81
N ASN A 216 -7.96 -1.89 -6.99
CA ASN A 216 -8.71 -0.67 -7.28
C ASN A 216 -8.13 0.05 -8.50
N ASP A 217 -6.81 0.15 -8.61
CA ASP A 217 -6.13 0.73 -9.78
C ASP A 217 -6.58 0.04 -11.07
N ILE A 218 -6.68 -1.29 -11.07
CA ILE A 218 -7.17 -2.06 -12.22
C ILE A 218 -8.61 -1.66 -12.59
N ILE A 219 -9.49 -1.50 -11.60
CA ILE A 219 -10.88 -1.09 -11.82
C ILE A 219 -10.94 0.33 -12.39
N ILE A 220 -10.15 1.25 -11.85
CA ILE A 220 -10.07 2.64 -12.31
C ILE A 220 -9.58 2.69 -13.76
N ASN A 221 -8.48 1.99 -14.06
CA ASN A 221 -7.92 1.88 -15.41
C ASN A 221 -8.95 1.36 -16.42
N VAL A 222 -9.69 0.30 -16.07
CA VAL A 222 -10.80 -0.21 -16.90
C VAL A 222 -11.88 0.86 -17.07
N GLY A 223 -12.22 1.59 -16.00
CA GLY A 223 -13.15 2.70 -16.04
C GLY A 223 -12.72 3.81 -17.01
N VAL A 224 -11.44 4.21 -16.99
CA VAL A 224 -10.88 5.23 -17.89
C VAL A 224 -10.86 4.74 -19.34
N ILE A 225 -10.55 3.45 -19.59
CA ILE A 225 -10.63 2.85 -20.94
C ILE A 225 -12.06 2.92 -21.47
N ILE A 226 -13.04 2.50 -20.65
CA ILE A 226 -14.46 2.55 -21.01
C ILE A 226 -14.89 3.98 -21.26
N ALA A 227 -14.49 4.93 -20.41
CA ALA A 227 -14.77 6.35 -20.62
C ALA A 227 -14.16 6.87 -21.92
N GLY A 228 -12.92 6.50 -22.25
CA GLY A 228 -12.28 6.87 -23.52
C GLY A 228 -13.07 6.35 -24.73
N LEU A 229 -13.53 5.09 -24.69
CA LEU A 229 -14.39 4.52 -25.73
C LEU A 229 -15.72 5.27 -25.85
N LEU A 230 -16.36 5.61 -24.72
CA LEU A 230 -17.60 6.37 -24.68
C LEU A 230 -17.43 7.82 -25.12
N VAL A 231 -16.30 8.46 -24.81
CA VAL A 231 -15.97 9.81 -25.31
C VAL A 231 -15.91 9.80 -26.83
N ASN A 232 -15.26 8.80 -27.43
CA ASN A 232 -15.20 8.66 -28.88
C ASN A 232 -16.58 8.39 -29.49
N TRP A 233 -17.39 7.53 -28.86
CA TRP A 233 -18.69 7.14 -29.41
C TRP A 233 -19.76 8.22 -29.24
N LEU A 234 -19.82 8.88 -28.09
CA LEU A 234 -20.81 9.91 -27.77
C LEU A 234 -20.36 11.32 -28.21
N HIS A 235 -19.12 11.47 -28.67
CA HIS A 235 -18.49 12.75 -28.99
C HIS A 235 -18.66 13.78 -27.86
N SER A 236 -18.54 13.32 -26.61
CA SER A 236 -18.81 14.10 -25.40
C SER A 236 -17.74 13.81 -24.35
N GLY A 237 -17.27 14.85 -23.65
CA GLY A 237 -16.33 14.71 -22.53
C GLY A 237 -16.98 14.24 -21.22
N ILE A 238 -18.32 14.17 -21.16
CA ILE A 238 -19.07 13.81 -19.95
C ILE A 238 -18.65 12.44 -19.37
N PRO A 239 -18.43 11.36 -20.15
CA PRO A 239 -18.00 10.08 -19.59
C PRO A 239 -16.67 10.16 -18.83
N ASP A 240 -15.70 10.92 -19.35
CA ASP A 240 -14.41 11.17 -18.69
C ASP A 240 -14.58 11.96 -17.38
N LEU A 241 -15.41 13.00 -17.39
CA LEU A 241 -15.70 13.80 -16.19
C LEU A 241 -16.38 12.98 -15.09
N ILE A 242 -17.30 12.08 -15.45
CA ILE A 242 -17.98 11.19 -14.49
C ILE A 242 -16.95 10.26 -13.81
N ILE A 243 -16.08 9.62 -14.60
CA ILE A 243 -15.01 8.79 -14.04
C ILE A 243 -14.09 9.64 -13.17
N GLY A 244 -13.71 10.84 -13.62
CA GLY A 244 -12.91 11.79 -12.83
C GLY A 244 -13.52 12.07 -11.46
N ILE A 245 -14.82 12.39 -11.37
CA ILE A 245 -15.51 12.62 -10.08
C ILE A 245 -15.44 11.41 -9.17
N ILE A 246 -15.71 10.21 -9.72
CA ILE A 246 -15.70 8.96 -8.96
C ILE A 246 -14.31 8.74 -8.37
N VAL A 247 -13.27 8.85 -9.20
CA VAL A 247 -11.88 8.61 -8.79
C VAL A 247 -11.39 9.69 -7.82
N PHE A 248 -11.63 10.98 -8.07
CA PHE A 248 -11.26 12.04 -7.10
C PHE A 248 -11.91 11.82 -5.73
N THR A 249 -13.14 11.28 -5.70
CA THR A 249 -13.80 10.93 -4.44
C THR A 249 -13.06 9.81 -3.71
N ILE A 250 -12.58 8.79 -4.43
CA ILE A 250 -11.74 7.72 -3.89
C ILE A 250 -10.42 8.30 -3.35
N VAL A 251 -9.76 9.18 -4.09
CA VAL A 251 -8.52 9.85 -3.68
C VAL A 251 -8.70 10.62 -2.38
N ILE A 252 -9.81 11.37 -2.23
CA ILE A 252 -10.11 12.10 -0.99
C ILE A 252 -10.28 11.12 0.18
N GLN A 253 -10.98 10.01 -0.01
CA GLN A 253 -11.14 8.99 1.02
C GLN A 253 -9.79 8.36 1.42
N GLY A 254 -8.93 8.09 0.44
CA GLY A 254 -7.55 7.65 0.65
C GLY A 254 -6.74 8.64 1.47
N ALA A 255 -6.76 9.92 1.08
CA ALA A 255 -6.06 10.99 1.78
C ALA A 255 -6.55 11.18 3.23
N LEU A 256 -7.87 11.09 3.47
CA LEU A 256 -8.44 11.11 4.82
C LEU A 256 -7.98 9.93 5.67
N ARG A 257 -7.81 8.75 5.07
CA ARG A 257 -7.23 7.56 5.74
C ARG A 257 -5.78 7.81 6.13
N ILE A 258 -4.98 8.41 5.25
CA ILE A 258 -3.58 8.80 5.53
C ILE A 258 -3.52 9.81 6.68
N LEU A 259 -4.41 10.82 6.68
CA LEU A 259 -4.46 11.82 7.76
C LEU A 259 -4.84 11.19 9.12
N LYS A 260 -5.77 10.23 9.14
CA LYS A 260 -6.11 9.49 10.37
C LYS A 260 -4.91 8.73 10.95
N LEU A 261 -4.05 8.18 10.09
CA LEU A 261 -2.80 7.51 10.51
C LEU A 261 -1.74 8.49 11.05
N SER A 262 -1.89 9.79 10.75
CA SER A 262 -0.94 10.83 11.13
C SER A 262 -1.25 11.54 12.45
N ASN A 263 -2.50 11.44 12.94
CA ASN A 263 -2.93 12.01 14.22
C ASN A 263 -2.62 11.06 15.39
#